data_AF-A0A943REB3-F1
#
_entry.id   AF-A0A943REB3-F1
#
_cell.length_a   1.000
_cell.length_b   1.000
_cell.length_c   1.000
_cell.angle_alpha   90.00
_cell.angle_beta   90.00
_cell.angle_gamma   90.00
#
_symmetry.space_group_name_H-M   'P 1'
#
loop_
_entity.id
_entity.type
_entity.pdbx_description
1 polymer ?
#
loop_
_entity_poly.entity_id
_entity_poly.type
_entity_poly.pdbx_seq_one_letter_code
_entity_poly.pdbx_strand_id
1 'polypeptide(L)'
;MIFTSRYSNPELRSGKYTAVRISLGTPKWNLGYHLDAEMPDLMPFGLLHKFDLYKDFERAYFARLDQKGVQRILSQLQRFESLGKDVVLLCYEDIRKGPDDWCHRRTFAEWWQQRTGEVIPELYDPTPDPTKPRQSPSKRSLEETPPTYQLEQFALF
;
A
#
# COMPACT_ATOMS: atom_id res chain seq x y z
N MET A 1 -7.95 16.55 -1.84
CA MET A 1 -7.37 16.08 -0.55
C MET A 1 -6.26 15.09 -0.86
N ILE A 2 -5.27 15.01 0.04
CA ILE A 2 -4.09 14.16 -0.14
C ILE A 2 -4.07 13.10 0.95
N PHE A 3 -3.80 11.86 0.56
CA PHE A 3 -3.69 10.70 1.44
C PHE A 3 -2.38 9.94 1.18
N THR A 4 -1.98 9.12 2.14
CA THR A 4 -0.98 8.07 1.93
C THR A 4 -1.65 6.70 1.93
N SER A 5 -1.11 5.73 1.19
CA SER A 5 -1.58 4.34 1.27
C SER A 5 -0.50 3.36 0.81
N ARG A 6 -0.66 2.08 1.17
CA ARG A 6 0.06 0.98 0.51
C ARG A 6 -0.59 0.60 -0.83
N TYR A 7 0.21 0.07 -1.75
CA TYR A 7 -0.27 -0.42 -3.05
C TYR A 7 -1.35 -1.49 -2.95
N SER A 8 -1.28 -2.34 -1.92
CA SER A 8 -2.20 -3.47 -1.73
C SER A 8 -3.54 -3.10 -1.10
N ASN A 9 -3.80 -1.82 -0.81
CA ASN A 9 -5.08 -1.38 -0.26
C ASN A 9 -6.21 -1.58 -1.30
N PRO A 10 -7.21 -2.45 -1.02
CA PRO A 10 -8.31 -2.72 -1.94
C PRO A 10 -9.18 -1.49 -2.27
N GLU A 11 -9.22 -0.48 -1.39
CA GLU A 11 -10.00 0.76 -1.60
C GLU A 11 -9.59 1.50 -2.88
N LEU A 12 -8.32 1.37 -3.29
CA LEU A 12 -7.78 1.98 -4.51
C LEU A 12 -8.43 1.44 -5.79
N ARG A 13 -9.02 0.23 -5.75
CA ARG A 13 -9.75 -0.36 -6.89
C ARG A 13 -11.09 0.32 -7.18
N SER A 14 -11.55 1.19 -6.29
CA SER A 14 -12.76 1.99 -6.53
C SER A 14 -12.61 2.99 -7.68
N GLY A 15 -11.37 3.34 -8.07
CA GLY A 15 -11.10 4.30 -9.14
C GLY A 15 -11.37 5.77 -8.78
N LYS A 16 -11.70 6.06 -7.51
CA LYS A 16 -12.02 7.40 -7.00
C LYS A 16 -10.80 8.31 -6.81
N TYR A 17 -9.60 7.74 -6.84
CA TYR A 17 -8.36 8.41 -6.46
C TYR A 17 -7.44 8.58 -7.67
N THR A 18 -6.58 9.60 -7.60
CA THR A 18 -5.36 9.71 -8.40
C THR A 18 -4.23 8.98 -7.65
N ALA A 19 -3.83 7.83 -8.17
CA ALA A 19 -2.80 6.97 -7.60
C ALA A 19 -1.40 7.43 -8.03
N VAL A 20 -0.62 7.97 -7.09
CA VAL A 20 0.72 8.52 -7.35
C VAL A 20 1.77 7.66 -6.69
N ARG A 21 2.67 7.09 -7.50
CA ARG A 21 3.81 6.32 -6.99
C ARG A 21 4.88 7.24 -6.38
N ILE A 22 5.28 6.92 -5.15
CA ILE A 22 6.45 7.52 -4.49
C ILE A 22 7.53 6.49 -4.11
N SER A 23 7.35 5.23 -4.48
CA SER A 23 8.37 4.18 -4.35
C SER A 23 9.39 4.17 -5.49
N LEU A 24 10.60 3.65 -5.22
CA LEU A 24 11.68 3.52 -6.21
C LEU A 24 11.34 2.54 -7.36
N GLY A 25 10.64 1.45 -7.05
CA GLY A 25 10.19 0.47 -8.04
C GLY A 25 8.68 0.49 -8.21
N THR A 26 8.22 0.04 -9.38
CA THR A 26 6.80 -0.23 -9.64
C THR A 26 6.44 -1.67 -9.22
N PRO A 27 5.25 -1.90 -8.64
CA PRO A 27 4.80 -3.24 -8.28
C PRO A 27 4.83 -4.18 -9.49
N LYS A 28 5.34 -5.40 -9.31
CA LYS A 28 5.39 -6.43 -10.37
C LYS A 28 4.13 -7.30 -10.43
N TRP A 29 3.19 -7.13 -9.50
CA TRP A 29 1.91 -7.83 -9.48
C TRP A 29 0.79 -6.94 -10.03
N ASN A 30 -0.31 -7.56 -10.45
CA ASN A 30 -1.49 -6.82 -10.89
C ASN A 30 -2.16 -6.10 -9.70
N LEU A 31 -2.22 -4.77 -9.78
CA LEU A 31 -2.85 -3.92 -8.77
C LEU A 31 -4.39 -3.97 -8.84
N GLY A 32 -4.94 -4.18 -10.03
CA GLY A 32 -6.38 -4.03 -10.29
C GLY A 32 -6.85 -2.57 -10.35
N TYR A 33 -5.91 -1.62 -10.46
CA TYR A 33 -6.15 -0.20 -10.71
C TYR A 33 -4.93 0.40 -11.42
N HIS A 34 -5.09 1.59 -12.01
CA HIS A 34 -4.03 2.29 -12.73
C HIS A 34 -3.17 3.13 -11.78
N LEU A 35 -1.87 3.19 -12.04
CA LEU A 35 -0.99 4.23 -11.46
C LEU A 35 -1.02 5.43 -12.40
N ASP A 36 -1.62 6.53 -11.94
CA ASP A 36 -1.86 7.71 -12.76
C ASP A 36 -0.60 8.56 -12.94
N ALA A 37 0.30 8.55 -11.95
CA ALA A 37 1.54 9.33 -11.98
C ALA A 37 2.63 8.76 -11.07
N GLU A 38 3.81 9.36 -11.15
CA GLU A 38 4.92 9.18 -10.23
C GLU A 38 5.45 10.53 -9.75
N MET A 39 5.98 10.57 -8.52
CA MET A 39 6.59 11.76 -7.94
C MET A 39 8.00 11.45 -7.43
N PRO A 40 9.02 11.50 -8.31
CA PRO A 40 10.40 11.16 -7.96
C PRO A 40 11.02 11.99 -6.84
N ASP A 41 10.52 13.21 -6.61
CA ASP A 41 11.01 14.07 -5.54
C ASP A 41 10.75 13.49 -4.14
N LEU A 42 9.69 12.68 -3.98
CA LEU A 42 9.37 11.99 -2.73
C LEU A 42 10.00 10.60 -2.63
N MET A 43 10.64 10.10 -3.69
CA MET A 43 11.26 8.78 -3.63
C MET A 43 12.53 8.78 -2.76
N PRO A 44 12.73 7.77 -1.88
CA PRO A 44 13.88 7.69 -0.96
C PRO A 44 15.14 7.16 -1.67
N PHE A 45 15.56 7.80 -2.77
CA PHE A 45 16.72 7.38 -3.56
C PHE A 45 18.00 7.31 -2.71
N GLY A 46 18.66 6.16 -2.73
CA GLY A 46 19.92 5.93 -2.00
C GLY A 46 19.78 5.84 -0.48
N LEU A 47 18.55 5.73 0.04
CA LEU A 47 18.28 5.63 1.48
C LEU A 47 17.75 4.24 1.91
N LEU A 48 17.27 3.41 0.97
CA LEU A 48 16.82 2.06 1.29
C LEU A 48 17.98 1.21 1.84
N HIS A 49 17.73 0.53 2.96
CA HIS A 49 18.68 -0.38 3.63
C HIS A 49 20.02 0.26 4.02
N LYS A 50 20.09 1.59 4.09
CA LYS A 50 21.32 2.33 4.43
C LYS A 50 21.49 2.57 5.92
N PHE A 51 20.42 2.44 6.70
CA PHE A 51 20.39 2.83 8.11
C PHE A 51 19.85 1.68 8.95
N ASP A 52 20.47 1.48 10.12
CA ASP A 52 20.03 0.52 11.14
C ASP A 52 19.06 1.15 12.16
N LEU A 53 18.95 2.48 12.17
CA LEU A 53 18.07 3.24 13.04
C LEU A 53 17.11 4.13 12.26
N TYR A 54 15.83 4.13 12.66
CA TYR A 54 14.78 4.95 12.05
C TYR A 54 15.15 6.44 12.04
N LYS A 55 15.68 6.94 13.15
CA LYS A 55 16.03 8.37 13.31
C LYS A 55 17.08 8.85 12.30
N ASP A 56 17.99 7.98 11.88
CA ASP A 56 19.00 8.34 10.89
C ASP A 56 18.41 8.36 9.48
N PHE A 57 17.50 7.42 9.18
CA PHE A 57 16.68 7.46 7.97
C PHE A 57 15.83 8.73 7.90
N GLU A 58 15.10 9.05 8.98
CA GLU A 58 14.25 10.23 9.10
C GLU A 58 15.06 11.50 8.83
N ARG A 59 16.19 11.68 9.53
CA ARG A 59 17.07 12.84 9.34
C ARG A 59 17.54 12.98 7.89
N ALA A 60 17.99 11.88 7.28
CA ALA A 60 18.48 11.91 5.90
C ALA A 60 17.35 12.20 4.89
N TYR A 61 16.17 11.65 5.12
CA TYR A 61 15.02 11.86 4.25
C TYR A 61 14.44 13.27 4.41
N PHE A 62 14.36 13.81 5.63
CA PHE A 62 13.98 15.19 5.90
C PHE A 62 14.93 16.17 5.22
N ALA A 63 16.24 15.97 5.35
CA ALA A 63 17.23 16.81 4.68
C ALA A 63 17.05 16.82 3.15
N ARG A 64 16.70 15.67 2.56
CA ARG A 64 16.36 15.58 1.13
C ARG A 64 15.09 16.37 0.80
N LEU A 65 14.03 16.24 1.58
CA LEU A 65 12.77 16.97 1.36
C LEU A 65 12.98 18.49 1.52
N ASP A 66 13.76 18.91 2.52
CA ASP A 66 14.12 20.31 2.72
C ASP A 66 14.92 20.87 1.54
N GLN A 67 15.83 20.09 0.94
CA GLN A 67 16.54 20.48 -0.30
C GLN A 67 15.59 20.67 -1.49
N LYS A 68 14.49 19.92 -1.55
CA LYS A 68 13.46 20.09 -2.60
C LYS A 68 12.59 21.30 -2.32
N GLY A 69 12.27 21.53 -1.06
CA GLY A 69 11.47 22.66 -0.57
C GLY A 69 9.97 22.42 -0.70
N VAL A 70 9.22 22.99 0.26
CA VAL A 70 7.76 22.88 0.37
C VAL A 70 7.05 23.34 -0.91
N GLN A 71 7.44 24.48 -1.48
CA GLN A 71 6.77 25.07 -2.64
C GLN A 71 6.81 24.17 -3.88
N ARG A 72 7.94 23.50 -4.12
CA ARG A 72 8.10 22.57 -5.24
C ARG A 72 7.23 21.32 -5.07
N ILE A 73 7.14 20.81 -3.85
CA ILE A 73 6.31 19.65 -3.52
C ILE A 73 4.82 20.04 -3.63
N LEU A 74 4.43 21.19 -3.07
CA LEU A 74 3.07 21.72 -3.14
C LEU A 74 2.59 21.86 -4.60
N SER A 75 3.41 22.46 -5.46
CA SER A 75 3.07 22.65 -6.88
C SER A 75 2.83 21.32 -7.61
N GLN A 76 3.60 20.27 -7.29
CA GLN A 76 3.39 18.94 -7.86
C GLN A 76 2.11 18.29 -7.34
N LEU A 77 1.82 18.43 -6.04
CA LEU A 77 0.60 17.90 -5.42
C LEU A 77 -0.65 18.57 -6.01
N GLN A 78 -0.64 19.90 -6.14
CA GLN A 78 -1.73 20.67 -6.76
C GLN A 78 -1.97 20.27 -8.22
N ARG A 79 -0.91 19.95 -8.97
CA ARG A 79 -1.05 19.42 -10.33
C ARG A 79 -1.81 18.09 -10.34
N PHE A 80 -1.56 17.19 -9.39
CA PHE A 80 -2.30 15.94 -9.29
C PHE A 80 -3.75 16.15 -8.83
N GLU A 81 -3.99 17.05 -7.87
CA GLU A 81 -5.35 17.39 -7.42
C GLU A 81 -6.18 18.01 -8.55
N SER A 82 -5.55 18.73 -9.48
CA SER A 82 -6.22 19.30 -10.66
C SER A 82 -6.82 18.26 -11.63
N LEU A 83 -6.48 16.97 -11.46
CA LEU A 83 -7.09 15.86 -12.19
C LEU A 83 -8.52 15.52 -11.72
N GLY A 84 -9.02 16.23 -10.71
CA GLY A 84 -10.42 16.14 -10.25
C GLY A 84 -10.70 14.97 -9.31
N LYS A 85 -9.66 14.33 -8.76
CA LYS A 85 -9.75 13.24 -7.78
C LYS A 85 -8.83 13.52 -6.61
N ASP A 86 -9.13 12.92 -5.46
CA ASP A 86 -8.22 12.93 -4.32
C ASP A 86 -6.93 12.17 -4.64
N VAL A 87 -5.81 12.71 -4.18
CA VAL A 87 -4.47 12.18 -4.48
C VAL A 87 -4.07 11.19 -3.40
N VAL A 88 -3.57 10.02 -3.80
CA VAL A 88 -3.03 9.02 -2.88
C VAL A 88 -1.58 8.72 -3.21
N LEU A 89 -0.69 8.99 -2.27
CA LEU A 89 0.75 8.73 -2.38
C LEU A 89 1.05 7.28 -1.96
N LEU A 90 1.59 6.50 -2.88
CA LEU A 90 1.67 5.05 -2.78
C LEU A 90 3.08 4.52 -2.52
N CYS A 91 3.13 3.57 -1.59
CA CYS A 91 4.32 2.80 -1.24
C CYS A 91 3.98 1.33 -0.95
N TYR A 92 4.97 0.50 -0.59
CA TYR A 92 4.81 -0.94 -0.39
C TYR A 92 4.42 -1.32 1.03
N GLU A 93 5.02 -0.68 2.04
CA GLU A 93 5.03 -1.20 3.40
C GLU A 93 3.63 -1.16 4.04
N ASP A 94 3.32 -2.12 4.89
CA ASP A 94 2.07 -2.14 5.64
C ASP A 94 2.32 -1.60 7.05
N ILE A 95 2.14 -0.29 7.24
CA ILE A 95 2.43 0.42 8.49
C ILE A 95 1.57 -0.05 9.68
N ARG A 96 0.58 -0.91 9.45
CA ARG A 96 -0.27 -1.51 10.50
C ARG A 96 0.39 -2.71 11.18
N LYS A 97 1.49 -3.24 10.63
CA LYS A 97 2.20 -4.41 11.18
C LYS A 97 3.03 -4.11 12.43
N GLY A 98 3.35 -2.84 12.68
CA GLY A 98 4.09 -2.41 13.86
C GLY A 98 4.96 -1.17 13.59
N PRO A 99 5.54 -0.56 14.64
CA PRO A 99 6.41 0.61 14.53
C PRO A 99 7.77 0.30 13.86
N ASP A 100 8.15 -0.98 13.80
CA ASP A 100 9.45 -1.41 13.24
C ASP A 100 9.46 -1.43 11.70
N ASP A 101 8.29 -1.41 11.05
CA ASP A 101 8.18 -1.30 9.59
C ASP A 101 8.27 0.18 9.17
N TRP A 102 9.49 0.66 8.96
CA TRP A 102 9.73 2.03 8.54
C TRP A 102 9.18 2.26 7.14
N CYS A 103 8.39 3.32 6.99
CA CYS A 103 7.85 3.70 5.70
C CYS A 103 8.14 5.17 5.40
N HIS A 104 8.68 5.42 4.22
CA HIS A 104 8.97 6.78 3.78
C HIS A 104 7.69 7.61 3.55
N ARG A 105 6.56 6.98 3.21
CA ARG A 105 5.29 7.70 3.03
C ARG A 105 4.80 8.34 4.35
N ARG A 106 4.96 7.61 5.47
CA ARG A 106 4.63 8.12 6.81
C ARG A 106 5.59 9.23 7.21
N THR A 107 6.88 8.99 7.00
CA THR A 107 7.93 9.98 7.28
C THR A 107 7.73 11.26 6.46
N PHE A 108 7.25 11.14 5.21
CA PHE A 108 6.86 12.29 4.39
C PHE A 108 5.65 13.03 4.97
N ALA A 109 4.60 12.32 5.39
CA ALA A 109 3.42 12.94 6.00
C ALA A 109 3.78 13.72 7.27
N GLU A 110 4.68 13.18 8.11
CA GLU A 110 5.21 13.85 9.29
C GLU A 110 6.05 15.08 8.92
N TRP A 111 6.93 14.99 7.92
CA TRP A 111 7.65 16.14 7.40
C TRP A 111 6.70 17.23 6.88
N TRP A 112 5.68 16.85 6.12
CA TRP A 112 4.70 17.79 5.57
C TRP A 112 4.01 18.55 6.69
N GLN A 113 3.47 17.83 7.67
CA GLN A 113 2.80 18.42 8.82
C GLN A 113 3.73 19.37 9.59
N GLN A 114 5.00 19.01 9.80
CA GLN A 114 5.96 19.87 10.49
C GLN A 114 6.29 21.15 9.72
N ARG A 115 6.22 21.13 8.38
CA ARG A 115 6.57 22.29 7.54
C ARG A 115 5.37 23.16 7.17
N THR A 116 4.17 22.59 7.07
CA THR A 116 2.97 23.27 6.57
C THR A 116 1.84 23.37 7.60
N GLY A 117 1.86 22.52 8.63
CA GLY A 117 0.75 22.34 9.57
C GLY A 117 -0.38 21.45 9.03
N GLU A 118 -0.33 21.03 7.78
CA GLU A 118 -1.37 20.20 7.15
C GLU A 118 -1.13 18.71 7.42
N VAL A 119 -2.20 17.99 7.75
CA VAL A 119 -2.14 16.55 7.98
C VAL A 119 -2.44 15.80 6.69
N ILE A 120 -1.58 14.86 6.33
CA ILE A 120 -1.83 13.88 5.27
C ILE A 120 -2.19 12.55 5.95
N PRO A 121 -3.47 12.18 6.05
CA PRO A 121 -3.87 10.94 6.70
C PRO A 121 -3.60 9.70 5.82
N GLU A 122 -3.45 8.55 6.48
CA GLU A 122 -3.47 7.27 5.77
C GLU A 122 -4.91 6.96 5.32
N LEU A 123 -5.05 6.52 4.06
CA LEU A 123 -6.32 6.11 3.49
C LEU A 123 -6.89 4.91 4.25
N TYR A 124 -8.20 4.87 4.42
CA TYR A 124 -8.90 3.72 4.98
C TYR A 124 -8.54 2.43 4.22
N ASP A 125 -8.19 1.38 4.96
CA ASP A 125 -7.88 0.05 4.42
C ASP A 125 -8.91 -0.96 4.96
N PRO A 126 -9.76 -1.56 4.10
CA PRO A 126 -10.79 -2.51 4.52
C PRO A 126 -10.23 -3.90 4.85
N THR A 127 -8.93 -4.15 4.64
CA THR A 127 -8.35 -5.45 4.97
C THR A 127 -8.25 -5.65 6.48
N PRO A 128 -8.48 -6.89 6.97
CA PRO A 128 -8.36 -7.21 8.38
C PRO A 128 -7.00 -6.80 8.94
N ASP A 129 -7.01 -6.46 10.23
CA ASP A 129 -5.81 -6.14 11.00
C ASP A 129 -4.74 -7.24 10.81
N PRO A 130 -3.56 -6.91 10.26
CA PRO A 130 -2.52 -7.90 9.97
C PRO A 130 -1.93 -8.53 11.23
N THR A 131 -2.13 -7.92 12.41
CA THR A 131 -1.66 -8.43 13.70
C THR A 131 -2.60 -9.47 14.31
N LYS A 132 -3.84 -9.58 13.80
CA LYS A 132 -4.81 -10.55 14.29
C LYS A 132 -4.71 -11.86 13.50
N PRO A 133 -4.75 -13.03 14.17
CA PRO A 133 -4.80 -14.31 13.49
C PRO A 133 -6.00 -14.35 12.53
N ARG A 134 -5.76 -14.72 11.27
CA ARG A 134 -6.85 -15.03 10.34
C ARG A 134 -7.63 -16.22 10.89
N GLN A 135 -8.89 -16.02 11.26
CA GLN A 135 -9.79 -17.14 11.52
C GLN A 135 -10.00 -17.87 10.18
N SER A 136 -9.42 -19.06 10.06
CA SER A 136 -9.67 -19.93 8.92
C SER A 136 -11.17 -20.22 8.83
N PRO A 137 -11.82 -20.12 7.66
CA PRO A 137 -13.17 -20.66 7.52
C PRO A 137 -13.10 -22.17 7.79
N SER A 138 -13.74 -22.59 8.89
CA SER A 138 -13.86 -24.00 9.28
C SER A 138 -14.41 -24.79 8.10
N LYS A 139 -13.68 -25.80 7.62
CA LYS A 139 -14.16 -26.75 6.62
C LYS A 139 -15.43 -27.40 7.20
N ARG A 140 -16.60 -26.99 6.71
CA ARG A 140 -17.85 -27.69 6.96
C ARG A 140 -17.74 -29.06 6.30
N SER A 141 -17.70 -30.10 7.14
CA SER A 141 -17.62 -31.51 6.79
C SER A 141 -18.64 -31.85 5.71
N LEU A 142 -18.16 -32.41 4.59
CA LEU A 142 -19.04 -33.00 3.58
C LEU A 142 -19.60 -34.30 4.14
N GLU A 143 -20.92 -34.35 4.21
CA GLU A 143 -21.72 -35.53 4.57
C GLU A 143 -21.36 -36.76 3.73
N GLU A 144 -21.28 -37.89 4.42
CA GLU A 144 -21.09 -39.23 3.89
C GLU A 144 -22.27 -39.64 3.00
N THR A 145 -21.98 -40.12 1.78
CA THR A 145 -22.97 -40.88 0.99
C THR A 145 -22.62 -42.38 1.02
N PRO A 146 -23.60 -43.28 1.25
CA PRO A 146 -23.37 -44.72 1.39
C PRO A 146 -23.20 -45.44 0.03
N PRO A 147 -22.69 -46.69 0.01
CA PRO A 147 -22.29 -47.37 -1.22
C PRO A 147 -23.48 -48.05 -1.92
N THR A 148 -23.60 -47.86 -3.24
CA THR A 148 -24.52 -48.61 -4.09
C THR A 148 -23.75 -49.66 -4.89
N TYR A 149 -24.15 -50.93 -4.73
CA TYR A 149 -23.71 -52.11 -5.49
C TYR A 149 -24.40 -52.19 -6.86
N GLN A 150 -23.66 -52.58 -7.92
CA GLN A 150 -24.05 -53.56 -8.96
C GLN A 150 -22.90 -53.66 -9.99
N LEU A 151 -22.18 -54.79 -10.04
CA LEU A 151 -22.40 -56.01 -10.84
C LEU A 151 -22.24 -55.79 -12.34
N GLU A 152 -21.13 -56.28 -12.89
CA GLU A 152 -21.06 -56.89 -14.22
C GLU A 152 -19.70 -57.60 -14.40
N GLN A 153 -19.69 -58.93 -14.38
CA GLN A 153 -18.68 -59.73 -15.07
C GLN A 153 -19.36 -60.89 -15.81
N PHE A 154 -19.11 -60.90 -17.11
CA PHE A 154 -19.53 -61.87 -18.11
C PHE A 154 -18.76 -63.19 -18.00
N ALA A 155 -19.43 -64.29 -18.39
CA ALA A 155 -18.93 -65.54 -19.00
C ALA A 155 -19.82 -66.73 -18.53
N LEU A 156 -20.21 -67.74 -19.29
CA LEU A 156 -19.96 -68.22 -20.66
C LEU A 156 -21.04 -69.29 -20.93
N PHE A 157 -21.57 -69.35 -22.15
CA PHE A 157 -22.03 -70.59 -22.78
C PHE A 157 -21.06 -70.90 -23.92
#